data_AF-A0A8S3T813-F1
#
_entry.id   AF-A0A8S3T813-F1
#
_cell.length_a   1.000
_cell.length_b   1.000
_cell.length_c   1.000
_cell.angle_alpha   90.00
_cell.angle_beta   90.00
_cell.angle_gamma   90.00
#
_symmetry.space_group_name_H-M   'P 1'
#
loop_
_entity.id
_entity.type
_entity.pdbx_description
1 polymer ?
#
loop_
_entity_poly.entity_id
_entity_poly.type
_entity_poly.pdbx_seq_one_letter_code
_entity_poly.pdbx_strand_id
1 'polypeptide(L)'
;MADFLAENNQCGQNILRLVSRGNAILAELLRLSEVIPPVFRQENQHEKVKYADIISDFSYFRNAEYFDNKIESKVELQDLDEEFRENNIEILTRFYQAFSSVHKYIIDLTKFLEDLEEGIYIQHSLESVLINDDGKQLLCEALFLYGVMLLIIDTRIEGIIRERILVSYYRYSAQKAAAGDSNIDDVCKLLRSTGFSNAPGAKRPPNYPESYFNRVHINSDFINMVIGRLRSDDIYNQISAYPLPEHRSTALATQASMLYVILYFEPEILHNQQAKMREIVDKHFPDNWVISVYMGMPVNLLDAWSTYKAASTALNNTLETEMSENRLQNMPIK
;
A
#
# COMPACT_ATOMS: atom_id res chain seq x y z
N MET A 1 -29.20 -17.32 -10.26
CA MET A 1 -27.79 -17.07 -10.63
C MET A 1 -26.97 -17.97 -9.73
N ALA A 2 -26.00 -18.73 -10.23
CA ALA A 2 -25.15 -19.54 -9.37
C ALA A 2 -24.37 -18.61 -8.42
N ASP A 3 -24.23 -19.00 -7.16
CA ASP A 3 -23.48 -18.26 -6.16
C ASP A 3 -22.02 -18.07 -6.64
N PHE A 4 -21.55 -16.81 -6.67
CA PHE A 4 -20.22 -16.49 -7.17
C PHE A 4 -19.13 -17.07 -6.27
N LEU A 5 -19.40 -17.20 -4.98
CA LEU A 5 -18.46 -17.72 -3.98
C LEU A 5 -18.65 -19.21 -3.71
N ALA A 6 -19.46 -19.92 -4.50
CA ALA A 6 -19.58 -21.37 -4.38
C ALA A 6 -18.22 -22.07 -4.56
N GLU A 7 -17.98 -23.17 -3.85
CA GLU A 7 -16.70 -23.90 -3.89
C GLU A 7 -16.29 -24.38 -5.29
N ASN A 8 -17.27 -24.62 -6.16
CA ASN A 8 -17.04 -25.04 -7.53
C ASN A 8 -16.78 -23.87 -8.50
N ASN A 9 -16.99 -22.62 -8.08
CA ASN A 9 -16.66 -21.44 -8.87
C ASN A 9 -15.20 -21.02 -8.63
N GLN A 10 -14.29 -21.51 -9.48
CA GLN A 10 -12.87 -21.23 -9.36
C GLN A 10 -12.53 -19.74 -9.46
N CYS A 11 -13.28 -18.96 -10.25
CA CYS A 11 -13.06 -17.52 -10.38
C CYS A 11 -13.28 -16.83 -9.03
N GLY A 12 -14.44 -17.04 -8.42
CA GLY A 12 -14.78 -16.45 -7.12
C GLY A 12 -13.87 -16.94 -6.00
N GLN A 13 -13.55 -18.23 -5.98
CA GLN A 13 -12.64 -18.81 -4.99
C GLN A 13 -11.21 -18.26 -5.10
N ASN A 14 -10.71 -18.01 -6.32
CA ASN A 14 -9.37 -17.49 -6.52
C ASN A 14 -9.24 -16.03 -6.04
N ILE A 15 -10.18 -15.15 -6.40
CA ILE A 15 -10.15 -13.76 -5.92
C ILE A 15 -10.40 -13.69 -4.40
N LEU A 16 -11.29 -14.52 -3.85
CA LEU A 16 -11.51 -14.60 -2.40
C LEU A 16 -10.24 -15.01 -1.64
N ARG A 17 -9.51 -16.03 -2.13
CA ARG A 17 -8.23 -16.45 -1.55
C ARG A 17 -7.18 -15.35 -1.66
N LEU A 18 -7.15 -14.63 -2.77
CA LEU A 18 -6.23 -13.52 -2.98
C LEU A 18 -6.48 -12.40 -1.95
N VAL A 19 -7.73 -11.95 -1.80
CA VAL A 19 -8.14 -10.95 -0.80
C VAL A 19 -7.83 -11.41 0.63
N SER A 20 -8.13 -12.67 0.97
CA SER A 20 -7.81 -13.27 2.27
C SER A 20 -6.31 -13.23 2.57
N ARG A 21 -5.49 -13.62 1.59
CA ARG A 21 -4.02 -13.52 1.71
C ARG A 21 -3.55 -12.08 1.86
N GLY A 22 -4.19 -11.13 1.18
CA GLY A 22 -3.87 -9.70 1.32
C GLY A 22 -4.02 -9.20 2.75
N ASN A 23 -5.12 -9.58 3.41
CA ASN A 23 -5.32 -9.27 4.83
C ASN A 23 -4.26 -9.93 5.73
N ALA A 24 -3.88 -11.18 5.45
CA ALA A 24 -2.82 -11.86 6.21
C ALA A 24 -1.45 -11.17 6.06
N ILE A 25 -1.12 -10.69 4.86
CA ILE A 25 0.11 -9.95 4.59
C ILE A 25 0.12 -8.64 5.39
N LEU A 26 -0.96 -7.86 5.35
CA LEU A 26 -1.07 -6.61 6.11
C LEU A 26 -0.92 -6.83 7.62
N ALA A 27 -1.55 -7.88 8.15
CA ALA A 27 -1.39 -8.24 9.55
C ALA A 27 0.07 -8.56 9.91
N GLU A 28 0.80 -9.29 9.05
CA GLU A 28 2.22 -9.57 9.29
C GLU A 28 3.09 -8.32 9.16
N LEU A 29 2.85 -7.45 8.17
CA LEU A 29 3.58 -6.19 8.02
C LEU A 29 3.44 -5.31 9.27
N LEU A 30 2.22 -5.19 9.80
CA LEU A 30 1.95 -4.44 11.03
C LEU A 30 2.64 -5.07 12.24
N ARG A 31 2.61 -6.40 12.38
CA ARG A 31 3.34 -7.09 13.46
C ARG A 31 4.84 -6.86 13.36
N LEU A 32 5.40 -6.99 12.17
CA LEU A 32 6.83 -6.83 11.93
C LEU A 32 7.30 -5.39 12.16
N SER A 33 6.49 -4.38 11.84
CA SER A 33 6.87 -2.99 12.08
C SER A 33 7.11 -2.66 13.55
N GLU A 34 6.44 -3.37 14.46
CA GLU A 34 6.61 -3.19 15.91
C GLU A 34 7.84 -3.94 16.47
N VAL A 35 8.42 -4.87 15.71
CA VAL A 35 9.56 -5.71 16.15
C VAL A 35 10.81 -5.54 15.27
N ILE A 36 10.94 -4.40 14.58
CA ILE A 36 12.17 -4.03 13.86
C ILE A 36 13.35 -4.02 14.85
N PRO A 37 14.41 -4.81 14.64
CA PRO A 37 15.55 -4.82 15.55
C PRO A 37 16.18 -3.42 15.66
N PRO A 38 16.46 -2.90 16.87
CA PRO A 38 16.96 -1.53 17.08
C PRO A 38 18.23 -1.20 16.29
N VAL A 39 19.07 -2.20 16.06
CA VAL A 39 20.32 -2.07 15.31
C VAL A 39 20.11 -1.59 13.86
N PHE A 40 18.98 -1.92 13.23
CA PHE A 40 18.64 -1.44 11.89
C PHE A 40 18.12 -0.01 11.89
N ARG A 41 17.49 0.43 12.99
CA ARG A 41 17.08 1.82 13.21
C ARG A 41 18.28 2.74 13.49
N GLN A 42 19.37 2.17 14.01
CA GLN A 42 20.58 2.89 14.42
C GLN A 42 20.29 4.00 15.46
N GLU A 43 19.37 3.73 16.38
CA GLU A 43 18.99 4.66 17.45
C GLU A 43 20.12 4.84 18.48
N ASN A 44 20.95 3.81 18.69
CA ASN A 44 22.09 3.84 19.61
C ASN A 44 23.39 4.14 18.86
N GLN A 45 24.06 5.24 19.23
CA GLN A 45 25.32 5.66 18.61
C GLN A 45 26.45 4.62 18.78
N HIS A 46 26.49 3.90 19.90
CA HIS A 46 27.49 2.85 20.12
C HIS A 46 27.29 1.67 19.16
N GLU A 47 26.06 1.18 19.03
CA GLU A 47 25.72 0.11 18.09
C GLU A 47 25.95 0.55 16.64
N LYS A 48 25.57 1.80 16.32
CA LYS A 48 25.81 2.37 15.01
C LYS A 48 27.28 2.32 14.62
N VAL A 49 28.19 2.67 15.53
CA VAL A 49 29.64 2.58 15.29
C VAL A 49 30.11 1.13 15.23
N LYS A 50 29.64 0.27 16.14
CA LYS A 50 29.98 -1.15 16.19
C LYS A 50 29.66 -1.87 14.87
N TYR A 51 28.48 -1.62 14.32
CA TYR A 51 27.96 -2.36 13.16
C TYR A 51 28.06 -1.59 11.83
N ALA A 52 28.70 -0.41 11.81
CA ALA A 52 28.82 0.45 10.62
C ALA A 52 29.46 -0.26 9.42
N ASP A 53 30.38 -1.18 9.68
CA ASP A 53 31.13 -1.87 8.63
C ASP A 53 30.41 -3.11 8.07
N ILE A 54 29.38 -3.62 8.76
CA ILE A 54 28.67 -4.85 8.35
C ILE A 54 27.21 -4.59 7.90
N ILE A 55 26.57 -3.53 8.41
CA ILE A 55 25.22 -3.13 7.99
C ILE A 55 25.33 -2.14 6.85
N SER A 56 24.89 -2.58 5.68
CA SER A 56 24.88 -1.77 4.45
C SER A 56 23.46 -1.60 3.93
N ASP A 57 23.21 -0.52 3.20
CA ASP A 57 21.97 -0.30 2.44
C ASP A 57 22.14 -0.78 0.99
N PHE A 58 21.24 -0.39 0.08
CA PHE A 58 21.30 -0.79 -1.33
C PHE A 58 22.56 -0.32 -2.08
N SER A 59 23.41 0.51 -1.48
CA SER A 59 24.75 0.77 -2.01
C SER A 59 25.63 -0.48 -2.06
N TYR A 60 25.35 -1.49 -1.23
CA TYR A 60 26.01 -2.80 -1.26
C TYR A 60 25.96 -3.44 -2.65
N PHE A 61 24.79 -3.51 -3.28
CA PHE A 61 24.62 -4.17 -4.58
C PHE A 61 25.45 -3.55 -5.71
N ARG A 62 25.92 -2.30 -5.56
CA ARG A 62 26.79 -1.63 -6.55
C ARG A 62 28.27 -1.88 -6.31
N ASN A 63 28.65 -2.19 -5.07
CA ASN A 63 30.04 -2.29 -4.64
C ASN A 63 30.28 -3.54 -3.77
N ALA A 64 29.60 -4.65 -4.06
CA ALA A 64 29.58 -5.83 -3.18
C ALA A 64 30.99 -6.31 -2.85
N GLU A 65 31.87 -6.43 -3.86
CA GLU A 65 33.28 -6.81 -3.68
C GLU A 65 34.02 -5.92 -2.68
N TYR A 66 33.77 -4.61 -2.66
CA TYR A 66 34.42 -3.71 -1.71
C TYR A 66 33.97 -4.00 -0.26
N PHE A 67 32.66 -4.20 -0.05
CA PHE A 67 32.11 -4.50 1.26
C PHE A 67 32.58 -5.87 1.76
N ASP A 68 32.51 -6.88 0.91
CA ASP A 68 32.89 -8.25 1.25
C ASP A 68 34.39 -8.33 1.56
N ASN A 69 35.26 -7.78 0.71
CA ASN A 69 36.71 -7.72 0.97
C ASN A 69 37.03 -6.97 2.28
N LYS A 70 36.29 -5.91 2.61
CA LYS A 70 36.51 -5.15 3.84
C LYS A 70 36.25 -6.01 5.07
N ILE A 71 35.18 -6.82 5.06
CA ILE A 71 34.82 -7.74 6.14
C ILE A 71 35.80 -8.91 6.19
N GLU A 72 36.09 -9.53 5.04
CA GLU A 72 37.00 -10.68 4.94
C GLU A 72 38.45 -10.35 5.30
N SER A 73 38.90 -9.10 5.11
CA SER A 73 40.28 -8.70 5.41
C SER A 73 40.60 -8.59 6.91
N LYS A 74 39.60 -8.63 7.80
CA LYS A 74 39.78 -8.45 9.26
C LYS A 74 39.05 -9.53 10.04
N VAL A 75 39.79 -10.29 10.85
CA VAL A 75 39.21 -11.37 11.68
C VAL A 75 38.14 -10.81 12.63
N GLU A 76 38.35 -9.63 13.22
CA GLU A 76 37.39 -9.04 14.14
C GLU A 76 36.05 -8.68 13.46
N LEU A 77 36.07 -8.36 12.16
CA LEU A 77 34.84 -8.09 11.40
C LEU A 77 34.14 -9.37 10.97
N GLN A 78 34.89 -10.43 10.66
CA GLN A 78 34.32 -11.74 10.35
C GLN A 78 33.57 -12.31 11.56
N ASP A 79 34.21 -12.30 12.74
CA ASP A 79 33.61 -12.78 13.99
C ASP A 79 32.34 -11.97 14.34
N LEU A 80 32.41 -10.65 14.16
CA LEU A 80 31.28 -9.76 14.39
C LEU A 80 30.11 -9.98 13.40
N ASP A 81 30.41 -10.22 12.12
CA ASP A 81 29.39 -10.47 11.09
C ASP A 81 28.69 -11.82 11.31
N GLU A 82 29.42 -12.86 11.72
CA GLU A 82 28.82 -14.17 12.08
C GLU A 82 27.96 -14.06 13.35
N GLU A 83 28.46 -13.41 14.41
CA GLU A 83 27.66 -13.15 15.63
C GLU A 83 26.38 -12.36 15.28
N PHE A 84 26.49 -11.35 14.42
CA PHE A 84 25.33 -10.57 14.00
C PHE A 84 24.33 -11.41 13.22
N ARG A 85 24.81 -12.26 12.31
CA ARG A 85 23.99 -13.18 11.52
C ARG A 85 23.23 -14.15 12.43
N GLU A 86 23.91 -14.86 13.32
CA GLU A 86 23.30 -15.86 14.22
C GLU A 86 22.14 -15.24 15.02
N ASN A 87 22.32 -14.01 15.50
CA ASN A 87 21.33 -13.31 16.29
C ASN A 87 20.13 -12.75 15.49
N ASN A 88 20.29 -12.49 14.18
CA ASN A 88 19.29 -11.75 13.39
C ASN A 88 18.69 -12.55 12.21
N ILE A 89 19.25 -13.69 11.82
CA ILE A 89 18.84 -14.39 10.59
C ILE A 89 17.37 -14.82 10.60
N GLU A 90 16.83 -15.21 11.76
CA GLU A 90 15.42 -15.61 11.88
C GLU A 90 14.49 -14.43 11.61
N ILE A 91 14.70 -13.29 12.27
CA ILE A 91 13.88 -12.10 12.08
C ILE A 91 14.05 -11.52 10.67
N LEU A 92 15.28 -11.51 10.12
CA LEU A 92 15.55 -11.11 8.75
C LEU A 92 14.78 -11.97 7.74
N THR A 93 14.72 -13.29 7.97
CA THR A 93 13.96 -14.23 7.11
C THR A 93 12.47 -13.91 7.15
N ARG A 94 11.91 -13.60 8.32
CA ARG A 94 10.49 -13.22 8.45
C ARG A 94 10.19 -11.91 7.72
N PHE A 95 11.05 -10.89 7.84
CA PHE A 95 10.91 -9.64 7.08
C PHE A 95 10.94 -9.89 5.58
N TYR A 96 11.92 -10.64 5.08
CA TYR A 96 12.01 -10.96 3.66
C TYR A 96 10.78 -11.73 3.16
N GLN A 97 10.27 -12.71 3.91
CA GLN A 97 9.07 -13.45 3.53
C GLN A 97 7.83 -12.54 3.44
N ALA A 98 7.66 -11.60 4.37
CA ALA A 98 6.57 -10.64 4.31
C ALA A 98 6.69 -9.71 3.09
N PHE A 99 7.89 -9.19 2.84
CA PHE A 99 8.22 -8.36 1.68
C PHE A 99 8.02 -9.09 0.34
N SER A 100 8.50 -10.33 0.24
CA SER A 100 8.29 -11.20 -0.92
C SER A 100 6.82 -11.52 -1.14
N SER A 101 6.04 -11.69 -0.06
CA SER A 101 4.61 -11.92 -0.15
C SER A 101 3.85 -10.72 -0.73
N VAL A 102 4.29 -9.49 -0.48
CA VAL A 102 3.70 -8.27 -1.10
C VAL A 102 3.94 -8.26 -2.60
N HIS A 103 5.17 -8.56 -3.05
CA HIS A 103 5.46 -8.67 -4.47
C HIS A 103 4.66 -9.81 -5.12
N LYS A 104 4.64 -11.01 -4.50
CA LYS A 104 3.85 -12.14 -4.98
C LYS A 104 2.35 -11.83 -5.05
N TYR A 105 1.83 -11.08 -4.07
CA TYR A 105 0.42 -10.68 -4.06
C TYR A 105 0.03 -9.95 -5.33
N ILE A 106 0.82 -8.95 -5.74
CA ILE A 106 0.49 -8.17 -6.92
C ILE A 106 0.71 -8.95 -8.21
N ILE A 107 1.76 -9.77 -8.30
CA ILE A 107 1.98 -10.65 -9.46
C ILE A 107 0.80 -11.61 -9.65
N ASP A 108 0.31 -12.22 -8.56
CA ASP A 108 -0.83 -13.12 -8.63
C ASP A 108 -2.15 -12.39 -8.95
N LEU A 109 -2.30 -11.12 -8.52
CA LEU A 109 -3.47 -10.30 -8.89
C LEU A 109 -3.43 -9.95 -10.38
N THR A 110 -2.28 -9.51 -10.88
CA THR A 110 -2.10 -9.25 -12.31
C THR A 110 -2.37 -10.51 -13.13
N LYS A 111 -1.86 -11.67 -12.68
CA LYS A 111 -2.12 -12.94 -13.35
C LYS A 111 -3.60 -13.31 -13.33
N PHE A 112 -4.30 -13.10 -12.22
CA PHE A 112 -5.74 -13.32 -12.15
C PHE A 112 -6.52 -12.45 -13.15
N LEU A 113 -6.11 -11.19 -13.34
CA LEU A 113 -6.72 -10.29 -14.32
C LEU A 113 -6.43 -10.74 -15.76
N GLU A 114 -5.20 -11.15 -16.05
CA GLU A 114 -4.84 -11.74 -17.35
C GLU A 114 -5.67 -13.00 -17.63
N ASP A 115 -5.85 -13.88 -16.65
CA ASP A 115 -6.65 -15.11 -16.78
C ASP A 115 -8.14 -14.81 -17.08
N LEU A 116 -8.67 -13.69 -16.57
CA LEU A 116 -10.01 -13.21 -16.91
C LEU A 116 -10.09 -12.68 -18.34
N GLU A 117 -9.06 -11.95 -18.79
CA GLU A 117 -8.98 -11.41 -20.14
C GLU A 117 -8.79 -12.51 -21.20
N GLU A 118 -7.98 -13.52 -20.89
CA GLU A 118 -7.75 -14.70 -21.73
C GLU A 118 -8.91 -15.70 -21.72
N GLY A 119 -9.93 -15.47 -20.88
CA GLY A 119 -11.12 -16.32 -20.79
C GLY A 119 -10.88 -17.68 -20.14
N ILE A 120 -9.85 -17.82 -19.29
CA ILE A 120 -9.56 -19.05 -18.53
C ILE A 120 -10.76 -19.40 -17.65
N TYR A 121 -11.44 -18.40 -17.12
CA TYR A 121 -12.64 -18.57 -16.31
C TYR A 121 -13.93 -18.69 -17.13
N ILE A 122 -13.88 -19.07 -18.42
CA ILE A 122 -14.95 -19.38 -19.41
C ILE A 122 -16.24 -18.55 -19.30
N GLN A 123 -16.97 -18.69 -18.19
CA GLN A 123 -18.20 -17.98 -17.86
C GLN A 123 -17.99 -16.58 -17.30
N HIS A 124 -16.75 -16.21 -16.94
CA HIS A 124 -16.43 -14.93 -16.30
C HIS A 124 -15.44 -14.11 -17.12
N SER A 125 -15.77 -12.83 -17.29
CA SER A 125 -14.88 -11.76 -17.73
C SER A 125 -14.72 -10.74 -16.60
N LEU A 126 -13.81 -9.78 -16.75
CA LEU A 126 -13.67 -8.69 -15.79
C LEU A 126 -14.99 -7.92 -15.59
N GLU A 127 -15.71 -7.63 -16.66
CA GLU A 127 -17.00 -6.92 -16.61
C GLU A 127 -18.07 -7.74 -15.90
N SER A 128 -18.16 -9.05 -16.17
CA SER A 128 -19.16 -9.90 -15.52
C SER A 128 -18.91 -10.03 -14.03
N VAL A 129 -17.64 -10.10 -13.60
CA VAL A 129 -17.26 -10.12 -12.18
C VAL A 129 -17.60 -8.78 -11.52
N LEU A 130 -17.38 -7.65 -12.19
CA LEU A 130 -17.73 -6.31 -11.68
C LEU A 130 -19.23 -6.02 -11.65
N ILE A 131 -20.06 -6.80 -12.33
CA ILE A 131 -21.53 -6.74 -12.23
C ILE A 131 -22.02 -7.56 -11.03
N ASN A 132 -21.28 -8.60 -10.63
CA ASN A 132 -21.61 -9.41 -9.47
C ASN A 132 -21.31 -8.67 -8.15
N ASP A 133 -22.19 -8.79 -7.16
CA ASP A 133 -22.06 -8.07 -5.89
C ASP A 133 -20.82 -8.48 -5.08
N ASP A 134 -20.55 -9.79 -4.97
CA ASP A 134 -19.35 -10.28 -4.29
C ASP A 134 -18.09 -10.01 -5.12
N GLY A 135 -18.19 -10.22 -6.44
CA GLY A 135 -17.08 -10.02 -7.38
C GLY A 135 -16.57 -8.58 -7.40
N LYS A 136 -17.47 -7.60 -7.51
CA LYS A 136 -17.09 -6.18 -7.51
C LYS A 136 -16.47 -5.76 -6.18
N GLN A 137 -16.99 -6.25 -5.06
CA GLN A 137 -16.44 -5.98 -3.73
C GLN A 137 -15.02 -6.53 -3.65
N LEU A 138 -14.81 -7.81 -3.98
CA LEU A 138 -13.51 -8.48 -3.89
C LEU A 138 -12.47 -7.87 -4.84
N LEU A 139 -12.85 -7.45 -6.04
CA LEU A 139 -11.95 -6.74 -6.97
C LEU A 139 -11.52 -5.37 -6.43
N CYS A 140 -12.46 -4.60 -5.86
CA CYS A 140 -12.14 -3.34 -5.22
C CYS A 140 -11.20 -3.55 -4.01
N GLU A 141 -11.49 -4.55 -3.18
CA GLU A 141 -10.68 -4.90 -2.02
C GLU A 141 -9.28 -5.37 -2.41
N ALA A 142 -9.14 -6.14 -3.49
CA ALA A 142 -7.84 -6.61 -3.93
C ALA A 142 -6.88 -5.46 -4.28
N LEU A 143 -7.36 -4.50 -5.08
CA LEU A 143 -6.54 -3.33 -5.44
C LEU A 143 -6.26 -2.43 -4.23
N PHE A 144 -7.29 -2.22 -3.38
CA PHE A 144 -7.15 -1.46 -2.14
C PHE A 144 -6.08 -2.05 -1.20
N LEU A 145 -6.14 -3.35 -0.95
CA LEU A 145 -5.21 -4.05 -0.06
C LEU A 145 -3.77 -3.91 -0.53
N TYR A 146 -3.51 -4.01 -1.84
CA TYR A 146 -2.16 -3.76 -2.37
C TYR A 146 -1.68 -2.33 -2.10
N GLY A 147 -2.51 -1.32 -2.40
CA GLY A 147 -2.17 0.07 -2.12
C GLY A 147 -1.91 0.33 -0.63
N VAL A 148 -2.70 -0.29 0.25
CA VAL A 148 -2.48 -0.22 1.70
C VAL A 148 -1.17 -0.90 2.10
N MET A 149 -0.79 -2.04 1.51
CA MET A 149 0.50 -2.68 1.79
C MET A 149 1.64 -1.71 1.52
N LEU A 150 1.62 -1.03 0.37
CA LEU A 150 2.65 -0.04 0.02
C LEU A 150 2.69 1.10 1.04
N LEU A 151 1.54 1.69 1.38
CA LEU A 151 1.47 2.78 2.35
C LEU A 151 1.94 2.36 3.75
N ILE A 152 1.52 1.19 4.24
CA ILE A 152 1.94 0.69 5.56
C ILE A 152 3.44 0.45 5.59
N ILE A 153 4.01 -0.17 4.56
CA ILE A 153 5.44 -0.42 4.50
C ILE A 153 6.19 0.90 4.60
N ASP A 154 5.82 1.92 3.81
CA ASP A 154 6.55 3.19 3.80
C ASP A 154 6.37 4.02 5.08
N THR A 155 5.18 3.96 5.68
CA THR A 155 4.86 4.72 6.90
C THR A 155 5.39 4.04 8.17
N ARG A 156 5.50 2.71 8.19
CA ARG A 156 5.90 1.95 9.38
C ARG A 156 7.33 1.44 9.34
N ILE A 157 7.91 1.31 8.15
CA ILE A 157 9.26 0.78 7.95
C ILE A 157 10.01 1.72 6.99
N GLU A 158 10.76 2.67 7.56
CA GLU A 158 11.46 3.67 6.75
C GLU A 158 12.35 3.05 5.67
N GLY A 159 12.48 3.74 4.53
CA GLY A 159 13.20 3.22 3.37
C GLY A 159 14.60 2.69 3.70
N ILE A 160 15.38 3.42 4.48
CA ILE A 160 16.74 3.01 4.86
C ILE A 160 16.74 1.74 5.73
N ILE A 161 15.73 1.56 6.58
CA ILE A 161 15.58 0.36 7.42
C ILE A 161 15.28 -0.85 6.53
N ARG A 162 14.34 -0.73 5.59
CA ARG A 162 14.00 -1.80 4.63
C ARG A 162 15.23 -2.23 3.83
N GLU A 163 15.99 -1.27 3.32
CA GLU A 163 17.17 -1.53 2.52
C GLU A 163 18.23 -2.30 3.31
N ARG A 164 18.49 -1.89 4.56
CA ARG A 164 19.44 -2.59 5.45
C ARG A 164 18.99 -4.01 5.78
N ILE A 165 17.71 -4.20 6.10
CA ILE A 165 17.14 -5.53 6.38
C ILE A 165 17.29 -6.44 5.16
N LEU A 166 16.95 -5.94 3.96
CA LEU A 166 17.04 -6.71 2.72
C LEU A 166 18.48 -7.06 2.36
N VAL A 167 19.42 -6.13 2.53
CA VAL A 167 20.84 -6.38 2.26
C VAL A 167 21.44 -7.36 3.26
N SER A 168 21.15 -7.21 4.56
CA SER A 168 21.58 -8.17 5.57
C SER A 168 21.00 -9.56 5.30
N TYR A 169 19.70 -9.66 4.96
CA TYR A 169 19.11 -10.92 4.55
C TYR A 169 19.80 -11.50 3.31
N TYR A 170 20.04 -10.69 2.28
CA TYR A 170 20.75 -11.11 1.07
C TYR A 170 22.15 -11.66 1.39
N ARG A 171 22.97 -10.93 2.16
CA ARG A 171 24.34 -11.35 2.51
C ARG A 171 24.35 -12.69 3.26
N TYR A 172 23.47 -12.84 4.25
CA TYR A 172 23.45 -14.04 5.10
C TYR A 172 22.71 -15.23 4.49
N SER A 173 21.79 -14.98 3.56
CA SER A 173 21.08 -16.02 2.81
C SER A 173 21.83 -16.45 1.55
N ALA A 174 22.65 -15.58 0.93
CA ALA A 174 23.52 -15.93 -0.21
C ALA A 174 24.50 -17.06 0.12
N GLN A 175 24.99 -17.13 1.37
CA GLN A 175 25.78 -18.27 1.86
C GLN A 175 24.99 -19.59 1.95
N LYS A 176 23.65 -19.53 1.94
CA LYS A 176 22.74 -20.69 1.80
C LYS A 176 22.18 -20.85 0.37
N ALA A 177 22.28 -19.82 -0.48
CA ALA A 177 21.55 -19.70 -1.75
C ALA A 177 22.44 -19.88 -2.99
N ALA A 178 23.21 -20.97 -3.02
CA ALA A 178 23.52 -21.64 -4.29
C ALA A 178 22.26 -22.23 -4.98
N ALA A 179 21.05 -21.84 -4.55
CA ALA A 179 19.76 -22.37 -4.97
C ALA A 179 18.68 -21.27 -5.05
N GLY A 180 18.63 -20.56 -6.19
CA GLY A 180 17.36 -20.35 -6.90
C GLY A 180 16.31 -19.35 -6.39
N ASP A 181 16.59 -18.41 -5.47
CA ASP A 181 15.58 -17.42 -5.06
C ASP A 181 15.49 -16.25 -6.06
N SER A 182 14.83 -16.48 -7.19
CA SER A 182 14.82 -15.62 -8.40
C SER A 182 14.15 -14.24 -8.24
N ASN A 183 13.59 -13.92 -7.08
CA ASN A 183 12.69 -12.76 -6.92
C ASN A 183 13.23 -11.65 -6.02
N ILE A 184 14.42 -11.81 -5.42
CA ILE A 184 14.97 -10.81 -4.49
C ILE A 184 15.19 -9.44 -5.16
N ASP A 185 15.61 -9.43 -6.42
CA ASP A 185 15.81 -8.19 -7.18
C ASP A 185 14.51 -7.40 -7.34
N ASP A 186 13.41 -8.09 -7.63
CA ASP A 186 12.10 -7.45 -7.83
C ASP A 186 11.51 -6.99 -6.49
N VAL A 187 11.72 -7.74 -5.41
CA VAL A 187 11.41 -7.30 -4.05
C VAL A 187 12.21 -6.04 -3.69
N CYS A 188 13.51 -6.00 -3.99
CA CYS A 188 14.35 -4.82 -3.76
C CYS A 188 13.91 -3.63 -4.62
N LYS A 189 13.57 -3.83 -5.90
CA LYS A 189 13.01 -2.77 -6.76
C LYS A 189 11.72 -2.20 -6.17
N LEU A 190 10.81 -3.08 -5.74
CA LEU A 190 9.55 -2.69 -5.11
C LEU A 190 9.78 -1.93 -3.80
N LEU A 191 10.75 -2.30 -2.98
CA LEU A 191 10.92 -1.76 -1.62
C LEU A 191 12.02 -0.71 -1.45
N ARG A 192 12.65 -0.29 -2.56
CA ARG A 192 13.61 0.82 -2.58
C ARG A 192 13.06 2.05 -1.87
N SER A 193 13.92 2.79 -1.17
CA SER A 193 13.53 4.03 -0.51
C SER A 193 12.78 4.97 -1.46
N THR A 194 11.65 5.50 -1.00
CA THR A 194 10.84 6.53 -1.68
C THR A 194 11.31 7.95 -1.31
N GLY A 195 12.17 8.06 -0.29
CA GLY A 195 12.52 9.33 0.35
C GLY A 195 11.46 9.84 1.33
N PHE A 196 10.32 9.14 1.48
CA PHE A 196 9.29 9.51 2.43
C PHE A 196 9.79 9.33 3.87
N SER A 197 9.37 10.23 4.76
CA SER A 197 9.68 10.18 6.18
C SER A 197 8.53 10.79 6.99
N ASN A 198 8.24 10.17 8.13
CA ASN A 198 7.27 10.67 9.11
C ASN A 198 7.88 11.64 10.13
N ALA A 199 9.16 12.01 9.98
CA ALA A 199 9.80 12.93 10.89
C ALA A 199 9.11 14.32 10.84
N PRO A 200 8.94 15.00 11.98
CA PRO A 200 8.38 16.35 12.01
C PRO A 200 9.14 17.31 11.07
N GLY A 201 8.42 17.96 10.16
CA GLY A 201 9.00 18.88 9.18
C GLY A 201 9.61 18.21 7.94
N ALA A 202 9.54 16.87 7.83
CA ALA A 202 9.89 16.18 6.59
C ALA A 202 8.98 16.66 5.44
N LYS A 203 9.58 16.92 4.29
CA LYS A 203 8.85 17.29 3.08
C LYS A 203 8.43 16.04 2.34
N ARG A 204 7.22 16.04 1.80
CA ARG A 204 6.76 15.01 0.87
C ARG A 204 7.72 14.94 -0.33
N PRO A 205 8.26 13.76 -0.69
CA PRO A 205 9.07 13.61 -1.88
C PRO A 205 8.30 13.99 -3.15
N PRO A 206 8.99 14.43 -4.21
CA PRO A 206 8.34 14.67 -5.50
C PRO A 206 7.71 13.37 -6.02
N ASN A 207 6.54 13.48 -6.64
CA ASN A 207 5.79 12.38 -7.22
C ASN A 207 5.45 11.23 -6.24
N TYR A 208 5.24 11.55 -4.96
CA TYR A 208 4.88 10.58 -3.94
C TYR A 208 3.40 10.73 -3.53
N PRO A 209 2.63 9.63 -3.40
CA PRO A 209 3.05 8.23 -3.49
C PRO A 209 2.96 7.61 -4.89
N GLU A 210 2.57 8.34 -5.93
CA GLU A 210 2.27 7.79 -7.26
C GLU A 210 3.46 7.05 -7.90
N SER A 211 4.68 7.56 -7.77
CA SER A 211 5.88 6.88 -8.27
C SER A 211 6.17 5.57 -7.55
N TYR A 212 5.72 5.43 -6.30
CA TYR A 212 5.81 4.17 -5.56
C TYR A 212 4.72 3.20 -6.02
N PHE A 213 3.49 3.67 -6.19
CA PHE A 213 2.36 2.87 -6.68
C PHE A 213 2.59 2.37 -8.11
N ASN A 214 3.34 3.11 -8.93
CA ASN A 214 3.65 2.75 -10.31
C ASN A 214 4.88 1.82 -10.46
N ARG A 215 5.47 1.31 -9.36
CA ARG A 215 6.63 0.38 -9.46
C ARG A 215 6.26 -0.98 -10.05
N VAL A 216 5.02 -1.42 -9.89
CA VAL A 216 4.46 -2.59 -10.54
C VAL A 216 3.26 -2.13 -11.35
N HIS A 217 3.29 -2.37 -12.66
CA HIS A 217 2.21 -1.95 -13.53
C HIS A 217 0.98 -2.84 -13.31
N ILE A 218 -0.20 -2.21 -13.27
CA ILE A 218 -1.50 -2.86 -13.19
C ILE A 218 -2.30 -2.33 -14.38
N ASN A 219 -3.09 -3.21 -15.00
CA ASN A 219 -3.94 -2.86 -16.12
C ASN A 219 -4.80 -1.61 -15.81
N SER A 220 -4.64 -0.56 -16.61
CA SER A 220 -5.32 0.72 -16.41
C SER A 220 -6.84 0.63 -16.62
N ASP A 221 -7.34 -0.26 -17.47
CA ASP A 221 -8.77 -0.47 -17.65
C ASP A 221 -9.39 -1.06 -16.38
N PHE A 222 -8.72 -2.02 -15.75
CA PHE A 222 -9.12 -2.55 -14.45
C PHE A 222 -9.19 -1.45 -13.37
N ILE A 223 -8.15 -0.63 -13.26
CA ILE A 223 -8.12 0.50 -12.30
C ILE A 223 -9.30 1.45 -12.55
N ASN A 224 -9.51 1.85 -13.81
CA ASN A 224 -10.58 2.77 -14.18
C ASN A 224 -11.98 2.19 -13.93
N MET A 225 -12.17 0.88 -14.19
CA MET A 225 -13.42 0.19 -13.89
C MET A 225 -13.69 0.12 -12.37
N VAL A 226 -12.68 -0.21 -11.56
CA VAL A 226 -12.78 -0.21 -10.09
C VAL A 226 -13.12 1.18 -9.55
N ILE A 227 -12.42 2.23 -10.02
CA ILE A 227 -12.73 3.61 -9.66
C ILE A 227 -14.17 3.97 -10.06
N GLY A 228 -14.62 3.55 -11.24
CA GLY A 228 -15.98 3.74 -11.72
C GLY A 228 -17.03 3.11 -10.78
N ARG A 229 -16.77 1.89 -10.30
CA ARG A 229 -17.63 1.20 -9.32
C ARG A 229 -17.66 1.89 -7.98
N LEU A 230 -16.50 2.22 -7.41
CA LEU A 230 -16.41 2.92 -6.12
C LEU A 230 -17.12 4.29 -6.16
N ARG A 231 -17.06 4.98 -7.30
CA ARG A 231 -17.75 6.26 -7.53
C ARG A 231 -19.25 6.12 -7.68
N SER A 232 -19.73 5.09 -8.37
CA SER A 232 -21.14 5.00 -8.78
C SER A 232 -21.97 4.20 -7.80
N ASP A 233 -21.43 3.10 -7.30
CA ASP A 233 -22.18 2.09 -6.56
C ASP A 233 -22.09 2.31 -5.03
N ASP A 234 -22.85 1.50 -4.29
CA ASP A 234 -22.71 1.24 -2.86
C ASP A 234 -22.27 -0.21 -2.73
N ILE A 235 -20.94 -0.45 -2.80
CA ILE A 235 -20.41 -1.81 -2.98
C ILE A 235 -20.62 -2.71 -1.75
N TYR A 236 -20.95 -2.12 -0.60
CA TYR A 236 -21.25 -2.82 0.65
C TYR A 236 -22.75 -2.81 1.01
N ASN A 237 -23.60 -2.24 0.15
CA ASN A 237 -25.05 -2.09 0.35
C ASN A 237 -25.43 -1.43 1.71
N GLN A 238 -24.57 -0.55 2.23
CA GLN A 238 -24.72 0.05 3.56
C GLN A 238 -25.77 1.17 3.61
N ILE A 239 -26.07 1.84 2.49
CA ILE A 239 -27.06 2.94 2.46
C ILE A 239 -28.42 2.46 3.00
N SER A 240 -28.78 1.21 2.77
CA SER A 240 -30.01 0.62 3.29
C SER A 240 -30.09 0.63 4.83
N ALA A 241 -28.95 0.55 5.51
CA ALA A 241 -28.84 0.64 6.97
C ALA A 241 -28.75 2.08 7.49
N TYR A 242 -28.49 3.06 6.61
CA TYR A 242 -28.36 4.48 6.92
C TYR A 242 -29.37 5.32 6.10
N PRO A 243 -30.68 5.27 6.45
CA PRO A 243 -31.73 5.83 5.61
C PRO A 243 -31.78 7.36 5.59
N LEU A 244 -31.15 8.03 6.56
CA LEU A 244 -31.09 9.49 6.60
C LEU A 244 -30.04 10.00 5.60
N PRO A 245 -30.36 10.98 4.74
CA PRO A 245 -29.42 11.52 3.76
C PRO A 245 -28.09 12.01 4.38
N GLU A 246 -28.16 12.56 5.59
CA GLU A 246 -27.02 13.05 6.39
C GLU A 246 -26.03 11.94 6.73
N HIS A 247 -26.45 10.67 6.77
CA HIS A 247 -25.59 9.55 7.12
C HIS A 247 -24.83 8.97 5.92
N ARG A 248 -24.96 9.55 4.72
CA ARG A 248 -24.37 9.02 3.50
C ARG A 248 -22.86 8.88 3.59
N SER A 249 -22.15 9.88 4.09
CA SER A 249 -20.69 9.84 4.25
C SER A 249 -20.25 8.72 5.19
N THR A 250 -21.03 8.46 6.24
CA THR A 250 -20.80 7.35 7.17
C THR A 250 -21.05 5.99 6.50
N ALA A 251 -22.18 5.85 5.79
CA ALA A 251 -22.52 4.61 5.07
C ALA A 251 -21.45 4.23 4.04
N LEU A 252 -20.87 5.22 3.38
CA LEU A 252 -19.89 5.03 2.32
C LEU A 252 -18.43 5.13 2.82
N ALA A 253 -18.19 5.24 4.14
CA ALA A 253 -16.87 5.52 4.69
C ALA A 253 -15.81 4.47 4.29
N THR A 254 -16.18 3.19 4.29
CA THR A 254 -15.27 2.10 3.87
C THR A 254 -14.86 2.27 2.42
N GLN A 255 -15.82 2.39 1.49
CA GLN A 255 -15.50 2.56 0.06
C GLN A 255 -14.83 3.91 -0.24
N ALA A 256 -15.11 4.95 0.54
CA ALA A 256 -14.41 6.23 0.46
C ALA A 256 -12.93 6.08 0.81
N SER A 257 -12.60 5.32 1.86
CA SER A 257 -11.21 5.01 2.21
C SER A 257 -10.50 4.21 1.12
N MET A 258 -11.22 3.30 0.45
CA MET A 258 -10.69 2.54 -0.68
C MET A 258 -10.38 3.45 -1.86
N LEU A 259 -11.32 4.33 -2.19
CA LEU A 259 -11.18 5.28 -3.29
C LEU A 259 -9.99 6.22 -3.05
N TYR A 260 -9.80 6.71 -1.82
CA TYR A 260 -8.62 7.51 -1.46
C TYR A 260 -7.30 6.82 -1.83
N VAL A 261 -7.14 5.54 -1.47
CA VAL A 261 -5.92 4.78 -1.77
C VAL A 261 -5.82 4.47 -3.26
N ILE A 262 -6.92 4.06 -3.90
CA ILE A 262 -6.93 3.61 -5.29
C ILE A 262 -6.64 4.75 -6.27
N LEU A 263 -7.02 5.99 -5.94
CA LEU A 263 -6.71 7.17 -6.76
C LEU A 263 -5.21 7.39 -6.97
N TYR A 264 -4.33 6.86 -6.11
CA TYR A 264 -2.88 6.93 -6.33
C TYR A 264 -2.36 6.02 -7.45
N PHE A 265 -3.15 5.03 -7.90
CA PHE A 265 -2.87 4.27 -9.12
C PHE A 265 -3.25 5.05 -10.39
N GLU A 266 -4.06 6.11 -10.28
CA GLU A 266 -4.50 6.95 -11.40
C GLU A 266 -4.37 8.45 -11.03
N PRO A 267 -3.13 8.95 -10.84
CA PRO A 267 -2.88 10.30 -10.33
C PRO A 267 -3.38 11.42 -11.25
N GLU A 268 -3.61 11.14 -12.54
CA GLU A 268 -4.20 12.08 -13.48
C GLU A 268 -5.60 12.54 -13.05
N ILE A 269 -6.37 11.67 -12.36
CA ILE A 269 -7.66 12.06 -11.80
C ILE A 269 -7.46 13.15 -10.73
N LEU A 270 -6.50 12.94 -9.83
CA LEU A 270 -6.19 13.85 -8.73
C LEU A 270 -5.66 15.21 -9.22
N HIS A 271 -4.84 15.22 -10.28
CA HIS A 271 -4.27 16.46 -10.83
C HIS A 271 -5.24 17.22 -11.75
N ASN A 272 -5.85 16.53 -12.71
CA ASN A 272 -6.39 17.17 -13.91
C ASN A 272 -7.90 16.99 -14.10
N GLN A 273 -8.51 15.96 -13.51
CA GLN A 273 -9.92 15.64 -13.77
C GLN A 273 -10.88 16.31 -12.77
N GLN A 274 -11.03 17.63 -12.90
CA GLN A 274 -11.84 18.46 -11.99
C GLN A 274 -13.27 17.98 -11.78
N ALA A 275 -13.99 17.62 -12.85
CA ALA A 275 -15.37 17.17 -12.75
C ALA A 275 -15.48 15.85 -11.97
N LYS A 276 -14.58 14.88 -12.24
CA LYS A 276 -14.57 13.59 -11.53
C LYS A 276 -14.20 13.79 -10.05
N MET A 277 -13.18 14.59 -9.75
CA MET A 277 -12.81 14.86 -8.36
C MET A 277 -13.90 15.58 -7.58
N ARG A 278 -14.61 16.52 -8.21
CA ARG A 278 -15.77 17.16 -7.59
C ARG A 278 -16.85 16.16 -7.21
N GLU A 279 -17.24 15.29 -8.14
CA GLU A 279 -18.22 14.23 -7.87
C GLU A 279 -17.77 13.28 -6.75
N ILE A 280 -16.49 12.90 -6.74
CA ILE A 280 -15.89 12.06 -5.69
C ILE A 280 -16.02 12.75 -4.32
N VAL A 281 -15.57 14.00 -4.21
CA VAL A 281 -15.59 14.74 -2.95
C VAL A 281 -17.02 14.98 -2.48
N ASP A 282 -17.92 15.45 -3.35
CA ASP A 282 -19.31 15.72 -3.01
C ASP A 282 -20.05 14.44 -2.53
N LYS A 283 -19.70 13.26 -3.09
CA LYS A 283 -20.32 11.99 -2.69
C LYS A 283 -19.74 11.40 -1.40
N HIS A 284 -18.41 11.42 -1.26
CA HIS A 284 -17.71 10.63 -0.24
C HIS A 284 -17.12 11.44 0.91
N PHE A 285 -16.82 12.71 0.68
CA PHE A 285 -16.16 13.60 1.64
C PHE A 285 -16.91 14.94 1.81
N PRO A 286 -18.26 14.99 1.86
CA PRO A 286 -18.99 16.25 1.95
C PRO A 286 -18.81 16.95 3.30
N ASP A 287 -18.63 16.18 4.36
CA ASP A 287 -18.59 16.62 5.77
C ASP A 287 -17.46 15.97 6.58
N ASN A 288 -16.73 15.03 5.96
CA ASN A 288 -15.63 14.32 6.59
C ASN A 288 -14.42 14.23 5.66
N TRP A 289 -13.38 15.00 5.98
CA TRP A 289 -12.09 14.98 5.28
C TRP A 289 -10.97 14.37 6.13
N VAL A 290 -11.28 13.83 7.31
CA VAL A 290 -10.36 13.04 8.13
C VAL A 290 -10.83 11.60 8.11
N ILE A 291 -10.23 10.80 7.25
CA ILE A 291 -10.65 9.42 7.02
C ILE A 291 -9.83 8.45 7.86
N SER A 292 -10.42 7.29 8.13
CA SER A 292 -9.72 6.14 8.70
C SER A 292 -9.38 5.17 7.58
N VAL A 293 -8.10 5.06 7.25
CA VAL A 293 -7.59 4.04 6.32
C VAL A 293 -7.20 2.82 7.15
N TYR A 294 -7.53 1.61 6.66
CA TYR A 294 -7.14 0.29 7.18
C TYR A 294 -6.69 0.22 8.66
N MET A 295 -7.50 -0.40 9.52
CA MET A 295 -7.22 -0.57 10.96
C MET A 295 -7.00 0.76 11.72
N GLY A 296 -7.62 1.85 11.29
CA GLY A 296 -7.67 3.08 12.10
C GLY A 296 -6.62 4.14 11.80
N MET A 297 -5.83 4.00 10.72
CA MET A 297 -4.82 5.01 10.36
C MET A 297 -5.49 6.31 9.90
N PRO A 298 -5.37 7.40 10.68
CA PRO A 298 -6.03 8.65 10.33
C PRO A 298 -5.30 9.33 9.19
N VAL A 299 -6.06 9.84 8.21
CA VAL A 299 -5.53 10.62 7.10
C VAL A 299 -6.34 11.90 6.96
N ASN A 300 -5.67 13.05 7.05
CA ASN A 300 -6.25 14.34 6.70
C ASN A 300 -6.12 14.56 5.19
N LEU A 301 -7.25 14.59 4.48
CA LEU A 301 -7.29 14.76 3.03
C LEU A 301 -6.77 16.13 2.58
N LEU A 302 -6.85 17.17 3.41
CA LEU A 302 -6.30 18.49 3.08
C LEU A 302 -4.78 18.43 2.91
N ASP A 303 -4.11 17.70 3.78
CA ASP A 303 -2.67 17.48 3.71
C ASP A 303 -2.34 16.46 2.61
N ALA A 304 -3.11 15.36 2.58
CA ALA A 304 -2.92 14.27 1.62
C ALA A 304 -3.02 14.76 0.18
N TRP A 305 -3.97 15.64 -0.12
CA TRP A 305 -4.23 16.12 -1.47
C TRP A 305 -3.76 17.54 -1.78
N SER A 306 -3.03 18.18 -0.88
CA SER A 306 -2.50 19.55 -1.05
C SER A 306 -1.75 19.79 -2.37
N THR A 307 -1.04 18.78 -2.89
CA THR A 307 -0.25 18.86 -4.14
C THR A 307 -1.07 18.55 -5.39
N TYR A 308 -2.30 18.06 -5.26
CA TYR A 308 -3.14 17.63 -6.37
C TYR A 308 -4.20 18.68 -6.67
N LYS A 309 -4.04 19.39 -7.78
CA LYS A 309 -4.85 20.57 -8.11
C LYS A 309 -6.36 20.28 -8.16
N ALA A 310 -6.81 19.25 -8.90
CA ALA A 310 -8.23 18.94 -9.01
C ALA A 310 -8.82 18.47 -7.68
N ALA A 311 -8.10 17.62 -6.95
CA ALA A 311 -8.54 17.11 -5.64
C ALA A 311 -8.61 18.20 -4.56
N SER A 312 -7.55 19.02 -4.44
CA SER A 312 -7.50 20.14 -3.49
C SER A 312 -8.58 21.18 -3.79
N THR A 313 -8.81 21.50 -5.07
CA THR A 313 -9.88 22.43 -5.47
C THR A 313 -11.26 21.89 -5.10
N ALA A 314 -11.52 20.61 -5.37
CA ALA A 314 -12.79 19.98 -5.03
C ALA A 314 -13.04 20.03 -3.50
N LEU A 315 -12.04 19.64 -2.71
CA LEU A 315 -12.15 19.62 -1.24
C LEU A 315 -12.36 21.01 -0.63
N ASN A 316 -11.65 22.03 -1.12
CA ASN A 316 -11.80 23.40 -0.63
C ASN A 316 -13.20 23.98 -0.91
N ASN A 317 -13.79 23.66 -2.07
CA ASN A 317 -15.15 24.13 -2.40
C ASN A 317 -16.19 23.58 -1.40
N THR A 318 -16.03 22.32 -0.99
CA THR A 318 -16.89 21.68 0.00
C THR A 318 -16.77 22.36 1.37
N LEU A 319 -15.54 22.63 1.82
CA LEU A 319 -15.28 23.36 3.06
C LEU A 319 -15.86 24.77 3.07
N GLU A 320 -15.73 25.51 1.97
CA GLU A 320 -16.32 26.85 1.85
C GLU A 320 -17.86 26.80 1.92
N THR A 321 -18.46 25.76 1.36
CA THR A 321 -19.92 25.54 1.40
C THR A 321 -20.39 25.29 2.84
N GLU A 322 -19.74 24.38 3.56
CA GLU A 322 -20.06 24.11 4.97
C GLU A 322 -19.87 25.35 5.87
N MET A 323 -18.77 26.08 5.69
CA MET A 323 -18.52 27.31 6.45
C MET A 323 -19.59 28.37 6.17
N SER A 324 -20.12 28.43 4.95
CA SER A 324 -21.16 29.37 4.55
C SER A 324 -22.53 28.97 5.14
N GLU A 325 -22.88 27.69 5.12
CA GLU A 325 -24.11 27.17 5.73
C GLU A 325 -24.13 27.38 7.24
N ASN A 326 -23.02 27.08 7.93
CA ASN A 326 -22.86 27.33 9.36
C ASN A 326 -22.99 28.82 9.73
N ARG A 327 -22.53 29.73 8.85
CA ARG A 327 -22.68 31.18 9.06
C ARG A 327 -24.13 31.65 8.87
N LEU A 328 -24.87 31.06 7.94
CA LEU A 328 -26.28 31.38 7.71
C LEU A 328 -27.17 30.89 8.86
N GLN A 329 -26.91 29.70 9.41
CA GLN A 329 -27.65 29.16 10.57
C GLN A 329 -27.42 29.98 11.85
N ASN A 330 -26.26 30.62 11.99
CA ASN A 330 -25.90 31.45 13.14
C ASN A 330 -26.22 32.94 12.97
N MET A 331 -26.94 33.35 11.91
CA MET A 331 -27.42 34.73 11.80
C MET A 331 -28.56 34.98 12.80
N PRO A 332 -28.47 35.99 13.69
CA PRO A 332 -29.58 36.34 14.56
C PRO A 332 -30.78 36.76 13.72
N ILE A 333 -31.88 36.03 13.88
CA ILE A 333 -33.18 36.37 13.29
C ILE A 333 -33.57 37.74 13.86
N LYS A 334 -33.67 38.74 12.97
CA LYS A 334 -34.17 40.09 13.33
C LYS A 334 -35.68 40.13 13.43
#